data_AF-A0A7C3AAV6-F1
#
_entry.id   AF-A0A7C3AAV6-F1
#
_cell.length_a   1.000
_cell.length_b   1.000
_cell.length_c   1.000
_cell.angle_alpha   90.00
_cell.angle_beta   90.00
_cell.angle_gamma   90.00
#
_symmetry.space_group_name_H-M   'P 1'
#
loop_
_entity.id
_entity.type
_entity.pdbx_description
1 polymer ?
#
loop_
_entity_poly.entity_id
_entity_poly.type
_entity_poly.pdbx_seq_one_letter_code
_entity_poly.pdbx_strand_id
1 'polypeptide(L)'
;MLSGIILQPGGWDACEGPLEDVLISGITMRNVASPVTILLKRSGNTADNITIANLTATGVYRAAASVESWTDTPCGRVVLRDASIEYTGGGTDGQARQPAREPGVDCRSLPVWGLYARNARDVVVQNVRLYTAGKDLRPAVVAENVENLTLDAVRFPADQDAVRLENVRTIDARDTANVSPRQAKKQ
;
A
#
# COMPACT_ATOMS: atom_id res chain seq x y z
N MET A 1 9.15 -0.74 17.89
CA MET A 1 9.71 0.23 16.93
C MET A 1 8.66 0.40 15.84
N LEU A 2 8.23 1.66 15.66
CA LEU A 2 6.97 2.04 15.00
C LEU A 2 7.15 2.16 13.47
N SER A 3 6.04 2.31 12.76
CA SER A 3 6.04 2.77 11.37
C SER A 3 6.74 4.13 11.22
N GLY A 4 7.28 4.42 10.03
CA GLY A 4 7.84 5.72 9.69
C GLY A 4 6.78 6.82 9.70
N ILE A 5 5.73 6.65 8.90
CA ILE A 5 4.58 7.56 8.85
C ILE A 5 3.29 6.77 8.93
N ILE A 6 2.37 7.18 9.80
CA ILE A 6 1.01 6.67 9.86
C ILE A 6 0.04 7.84 9.83
N LEU A 7 -0.81 7.85 8.81
CA LEU A 7 -1.93 8.76 8.66
C LEU A 7 -3.21 8.03 9.07
N GLN A 8 -3.71 8.32 10.27
CA GLN A 8 -4.82 7.58 10.90
C GLN A 8 -5.80 8.52 11.64
N PRO A 9 -6.71 9.20 10.94
CA PRO A 9 -7.72 10.04 11.59
C PRO A 9 -8.57 9.19 12.56
N GLY A 10 -8.62 9.61 13.83
CA GLY A 10 -9.30 8.86 14.90
C GLY A 10 -8.59 7.57 15.34
N GLY A 11 -7.28 7.42 15.11
CA GLY A 11 -6.55 6.18 15.41
C GLY A 11 -6.50 5.77 16.89
N TRP A 12 -6.48 6.75 17.81
CA TRP A 12 -6.34 6.55 19.25
C TRP A 12 -7.69 6.68 19.97
N ASP A 13 -8.30 7.88 19.91
CA ASP A 13 -9.62 8.16 20.49
C ASP A 13 -10.69 8.34 19.41
N ALA A 14 -11.96 8.29 19.84
CA ALA A 14 -13.09 8.60 18.97
C ALA A 14 -13.07 10.09 18.62
N CYS A 15 -12.52 10.41 17.45
CA CYS A 15 -12.53 11.73 16.86
C CYS A 15 -12.94 11.60 15.40
N GLU A 16 -13.89 12.44 15.00
CA GLU A 16 -14.34 12.58 13.63
C GLU A 16 -13.66 13.78 12.97
N GLY A 17 -13.14 13.59 11.77
CA GLY A 17 -12.53 14.67 11.01
C GLY A 17 -11.94 14.20 9.69
N PRO A 18 -11.96 15.04 8.65
CA PRO A 18 -11.33 14.73 7.39
C PRO A 18 -9.80 14.78 7.51
N LEU A 19 -9.12 13.84 6.87
CA LEU A 19 -7.70 13.93 6.56
C LEU A 19 -7.54 14.16 5.06
N GLU A 20 -7.46 15.41 4.66
CA GLU A 20 -7.50 15.80 3.25
C GLU A 20 -6.36 16.75 2.90
N ASP A 21 -6.00 16.79 1.62
CA ASP A 21 -5.01 17.72 1.04
C ASP A 21 -3.61 17.62 1.67
N VAL A 22 -3.11 16.40 1.84
CA VAL A 22 -1.83 16.12 2.48
C VAL A 22 -0.72 15.91 1.45
N LEU A 23 0.38 16.66 1.56
CA LEU A 23 1.63 16.39 0.86
C LEU A 23 2.74 16.02 1.84
N ILE A 24 3.35 14.86 1.63
CA ILE A 24 4.57 14.43 2.30
C ILE A 24 5.62 14.21 1.23
N SER A 25 6.74 14.93 1.30
CA SER A 25 7.77 14.86 0.26
C SER A 25 9.18 15.04 0.81
N GLY A 26 10.15 14.42 0.12
CA GLY A 26 11.58 14.62 0.39
C GLY A 26 12.05 13.88 1.65
N ILE A 27 11.51 12.68 1.88
CA ILE A 27 11.74 11.92 3.10
C ILE A 27 12.72 10.77 2.84
N THR A 28 13.67 10.59 3.75
CA THR A 28 14.52 9.39 3.80
C THR A 28 14.29 8.64 5.11
N MET A 29 14.07 7.33 5.03
CA MET A 29 13.84 6.45 6.18
C MET A 29 14.81 5.27 6.18
N ARG A 30 15.22 4.81 7.36
CA ARG A 30 16.07 3.63 7.52
C ARG A 30 15.55 2.77 8.65
N ASN A 31 15.47 1.46 8.42
CA ASN A 31 15.12 0.45 9.43
C ASN A 31 13.78 0.74 10.12
N VAL A 32 12.74 1.03 9.34
CA VAL A 32 11.37 1.26 9.83
C VAL A 32 10.49 0.04 9.60
N ALA A 33 9.46 -0.13 10.43
CA ALA A 33 8.56 -1.28 10.31
C ALA A 33 7.73 -1.23 9.01
N SER A 34 7.20 -0.05 8.69
CA SER A 34 6.53 0.31 7.42
C SER A 34 6.97 1.74 7.08
N PRO A 35 7.19 2.10 5.80
CA PRO A 35 7.53 3.46 5.45
C PRO A 35 6.32 4.40 5.60
N VAL A 36 5.16 4.01 5.06
CA VAL A 36 3.93 4.81 5.08
C VAL A 36 2.73 3.89 5.20
N THR A 37 1.81 4.23 6.11
CA THR A 37 0.50 3.61 6.27
C THR A 37 -0.57 4.69 6.29
N ILE A 38 -1.53 4.62 5.38
CA ILE A 38 -2.76 5.43 5.40
C ILE A 38 -3.88 4.51 5.83
N LEU A 39 -4.54 4.83 6.94
CA LEU A 39 -5.45 3.93 7.63
C LEU A 39 -6.74 4.62 8.05
N LEU A 40 -7.87 4.20 7.48
CA LEU A 40 -9.21 4.49 8.00
C LEU A 40 -9.74 3.26 8.73
N LYS A 41 -10.04 3.42 10.03
CA LYS A 41 -10.56 2.34 10.89
C LYS A 41 -11.87 2.70 11.60
N ARG A 42 -12.25 3.98 11.58
CA ARG A 42 -13.48 4.47 12.21
C ARG A 42 -14.37 5.12 11.16
N SER A 43 -15.61 4.66 11.09
CA SER A 43 -16.64 5.28 10.26
C SER A 43 -16.80 6.75 10.64
N GLY A 44 -17.15 7.60 9.68
CA GLY A 44 -17.24 9.06 9.87
C GLY A 44 -15.98 9.83 9.47
N ASN A 45 -14.82 9.15 9.36
CA ASN A 45 -13.57 9.77 8.90
C ASN A 45 -13.34 9.57 7.40
N THR A 46 -12.69 10.56 6.78
CA THR A 46 -12.22 10.51 5.39
C THR A 46 -10.71 10.62 5.32
N ALA A 47 -10.13 10.05 4.25
CA ALA A 47 -8.73 10.22 3.89
C ALA A 47 -8.67 10.42 2.37
N ASP A 48 -8.49 11.64 1.90
CA ASP A 48 -8.57 11.99 0.47
C ASP A 48 -7.46 12.96 0.06
N ASN A 49 -7.14 13.00 -1.23
CA ASN A 49 -6.10 13.85 -1.82
C ASN A 49 -4.76 13.81 -1.04
N ILE A 50 -4.22 12.61 -0.83
CA ILE A 50 -2.95 12.41 -0.13
C ILE A 50 -1.86 12.08 -1.14
N THR A 51 -0.75 12.81 -1.11
CA THR A 51 0.42 12.57 -1.95
C THR A 51 1.66 12.30 -1.11
N ILE A 52 2.29 11.16 -1.36
CA ILE A 52 3.62 10.81 -0.90
C ILE A 52 4.56 10.90 -2.12
N ALA A 53 5.55 11.80 -2.06
CA ALA A 53 6.47 12.05 -3.17
C ALA A 53 7.94 11.97 -2.71
N ASN A 54 8.86 11.64 -3.62
CA ASN A 54 10.31 11.73 -3.34
C ASN A 54 10.72 10.99 -2.04
N LEU A 55 10.26 9.75 -1.89
CA LEU A 55 10.50 8.93 -0.70
C LEU A 55 11.61 7.91 -0.97
N THR A 56 12.61 7.85 -0.10
CA THR A 56 13.59 6.76 -0.07
C THR A 56 13.53 6.04 1.26
N ALA A 57 13.30 4.73 1.26
CA ALA A 57 13.27 3.92 2.47
C ALA A 57 14.10 2.64 2.31
N THR A 58 14.98 2.34 3.27
CA THR A 58 15.84 1.15 3.26
C THR A 58 15.71 0.33 4.52
N GLY A 59 15.85 -0.99 4.42
CA GLY A 59 15.72 -1.89 5.57
C GLY A 59 14.31 -1.95 6.15
N VAL A 60 13.26 -1.81 5.33
CA VAL A 60 11.87 -1.97 5.80
C VAL A 60 11.60 -3.44 6.14
N TYR A 61 11.18 -3.73 7.37
CA TYR A 61 11.25 -5.12 7.88
C TYR A 61 9.94 -5.74 8.37
N ARG A 62 8.80 -5.02 8.37
CA ARG A 62 7.54 -5.56 8.92
C ARG A 62 6.37 -5.56 7.95
N ALA A 63 6.12 -4.43 7.29
CA ALA A 63 4.93 -4.24 6.47
C ALA A 63 5.22 -3.45 5.19
N ALA A 64 4.39 -3.70 4.19
CA ALA A 64 4.30 -2.92 2.97
C ALA A 64 4.00 -1.44 3.23
N ALA A 65 4.22 -0.60 2.21
CA ALA A 65 3.52 0.68 2.17
C ALA A 65 2.03 0.41 1.95
N SER A 66 1.14 1.07 2.67
CA SER A 66 -0.28 0.71 2.62
C SER A 66 -1.27 1.87 2.58
N VAL A 67 -2.38 1.64 1.88
CA VAL A 67 -3.58 2.47 1.80
C VAL A 67 -4.77 1.59 2.13
N GLU A 68 -5.33 1.74 3.32
CA GLU A 68 -6.30 0.79 3.85
C GLU A 68 -7.47 1.54 4.47
N SER A 69 -8.67 1.33 3.94
CA SER A 69 -9.88 1.55 4.71
C SER A 69 -10.42 0.22 5.22
N TRP A 70 -10.82 0.19 6.49
CA TRP A 70 -11.50 -0.91 7.19
C TRP A 70 -12.94 -0.54 7.56
N THR A 71 -13.48 0.53 6.98
CA THR A 71 -14.84 1.01 7.15
C THR A 71 -15.61 0.88 5.84
N ASP A 72 -16.89 1.25 5.84
CA ASP A 72 -17.69 1.32 4.60
C ASP A 72 -17.26 2.47 3.67
N THR A 73 -16.51 3.45 4.20
CA THR A 73 -16.01 4.61 3.43
C THR A 73 -14.64 4.27 2.84
N PRO A 74 -14.46 4.23 1.51
CA PRO A 74 -13.16 3.98 0.92
C PRO A 74 -12.20 5.15 1.20
N CYS A 75 -10.89 4.87 1.25
CA CYS A 75 -9.91 5.94 1.07
C CYS A 75 -10.16 6.61 -0.29
N GLY A 76 -10.01 7.93 -0.36
CA GLY A 76 -10.18 8.69 -1.60
C GLY A 76 -9.02 8.51 -2.57
N ARG A 77 -8.46 9.62 -3.04
CA ARG A 77 -7.29 9.63 -3.91
C ARG A 77 -6.00 9.61 -3.10
N VAL A 78 -5.17 8.61 -3.37
CA VAL A 78 -3.82 8.50 -2.79
C VAL A 78 -2.79 8.30 -3.89
N VAL A 79 -1.75 9.12 -3.87
CA VAL A 79 -0.64 9.10 -4.83
C VAL A 79 0.66 8.74 -4.12
N LEU A 80 1.34 7.70 -4.59
CA LEU A 80 2.74 7.42 -4.27
C LEU A 80 3.57 7.64 -5.54
N ARG A 81 4.44 8.65 -5.54
CA ARG A 81 5.27 8.98 -6.71
C ARG A 81 6.73 9.17 -6.38
N ASP A 82 7.59 8.87 -7.35
CA ASP A 82 9.03 9.12 -7.27
C ASP A 82 9.65 8.50 -6.01
N ALA A 83 9.38 7.21 -5.79
CA ALA A 83 9.77 6.52 -4.55
C ALA A 83 10.68 5.31 -4.81
N SER A 84 11.61 5.06 -3.89
CA SER A 84 12.46 3.87 -3.88
C SER A 84 12.43 3.23 -2.49
N ILE A 85 11.93 2.00 -2.40
CA ILE A 85 11.71 1.31 -1.12
C ILE A 85 12.35 -0.07 -1.16
N GLU A 86 13.27 -0.32 -0.24
CA GLU A 86 13.92 -1.62 -0.04
C GLU A 86 13.39 -2.28 1.25
N TYR A 87 12.92 -3.51 1.07
CA TYR A 87 12.43 -4.39 2.12
C TYR A 87 13.46 -5.46 2.46
N THR A 88 13.48 -5.93 3.71
CA THR A 88 14.40 -7.01 4.13
C THR A 88 14.00 -8.37 3.54
N GLY A 89 12.71 -8.55 3.21
CA GLY A 89 12.15 -9.84 2.79
C GLY A 89 11.90 -10.81 3.95
N GLY A 90 11.77 -12.10 3.64
CA GLY A 90 11.58 -13.18 4.61
C GLY A 90 10.14 -13.66 4.78
N GLY A 91 9.19 -13.14 4.02
CA GLY A 91 7.81 -13.63 4.01
C GLY A 91 7.67 -15.04 3.43
N THR A 92 6.71 -15.79 3.99
CA THR A 92 6.41 -17.17 3.59
C THR A 92 5.15 -17.28 2.73
N ASP A 93 5.01 -18.36 1.95
CA ASP A 93 3.79 -18.63 1.16
C ASP A 93 2.55 -18.77 2.07
N GLY A 94 2.72 -19.35 3.27
CA GLY A 94 1.66 -19.41 4.26
C GLY A 94 1.18 -18.03 4.71
N GLN A 95 2.08 -17.05 4.86
CA GLN A 95 1.70 -15.66 5.15
C GLN A 95 1.06 -14.97 3.94
N ALA A 96 1.48 -15.29 2.72
CA ALA A 96 0.90 -14.74 1.48
C ALA A 96 -0.58 -15.10 1.31
N ARG A 97 -0.99 -16.28 1.80
CA ARG A 97 -2.36 -16.80 1.73
C ARG A 97 -3.25 -16.36 2.90
N GLN A 98 -2.70 -15.73 3.93
CA GLN A 98 -3.51 -15.25 5.04
C GLN A 98 -4.31 -14.01 4.62
N PRO A 99 -5.56 -13.87 5.08
CA PRO A 99 -6.29 -12.62 4.90
C PRO A 99 -5.60 -11.52 5.70
N ALA A 100 -5.59 -10.30 5.16
CA ALA A 100 -5.26 -9.14 5.96
C ALA A 100 -6.27 -9.03 7.12
N ARG A 101 -5.78 -8.68 8.31
CA ARG A 101 -6.61 -8.47 9.52
C ARG A 101 -6.72 -6.99 9.77
N GLU A 102 -7.72 -6.47 10.46
CA GLU A 102 -7.74 -5.04 10.82
C GLU A 102 -6.52 -4.68 11.72
N PRO A 103 -5.84 -3.54 11.51
CA PRO A 103 -4.75 -3.11 12.38
C PRO A 103 -5.24 -2.64 13.75
N GLY A 104 -4.35 -2.80 14.75
CA GLY A 104 -4.47 -2.12 16.04
C GLY A 104 -4.16 -0.63 15.88
N VAL A 105 -3.09 -0.16 16.51
CA VAL A 105 -2.69 1.26 16.51
C VAL A 105 -1.51 1.56 15.57
N ASP A 106 -0.76 0.53 15.18
CA ASP A 106 0.44 0.61 14.36
C ASP A 106 0.35 -0.35 13.18
N CYS A 107 1.32 -0.29 12.27
CA CYS A 107 1.45 -1.27 11.19
C CYS A 107 1.60 -2.68 11.74
N ARG A 108 1.23 -3.64 10.89
CA ARG A 108 1.31 -5.07 11.17
C ARG A 108 1.84 -5.79 9.95
N SER A 109 2.24 -7.04 10.12
CA SER A 109 2.60 -7.87 8.99
C SER A 109 1.39 -8.04 8.07
N LEU A 110 1.62 -7.81 6.78
CA LEU A 110 0.62 -7.94 5.72
C LEU A 110 0.95 -9.15 4.83
N PRO A 111 -0.05 -9.71 4.11
CA PRO A 111 0.15 -10.79 3.15
C PRO A 111 0.84 -10.33 1.84
N VAL A 112 1.52 -9.20 1.89
CA VAL A 112 2.19 -8.51 0.79
C VAL A 112 3.42 -7.80 1.36
N TRP A 113 4.52 -7.76 0.61
CA TRP A 113 5.75 -7.12 1.09
C TRP A 113 5.92 -5.69 0.58
N GLY A 114 5.41 -5.34 -0.61
CA GLY A 114 5.67 -4.04 -1.25
C GLY A 114 4.58 -2.99 -1.04
N LEU A 115 3.45 -3.13 -1.74
CA LEU A 115 2.33 -2.18 -1.71
C LEU A 115 1.01 -2.90 -1.43
N TYR A 116 0.26 -2.41 -0.43
CA TYR A 116 -1.09 -2.87 -0.13
C TYR A 116 -2.13 -1.77 -0.33
N ALA A 117 -3.16 -2.04 -1.11
CA ALA A 117 -4.33 -1.18 -1.22
C ALA A 117 -5.60 -1.96 -0.86
N ARG A 118 -6.40 -1.44 0.07
CA ARG A 118 -7.67 -2.04 0.48
C ARG A 118 -8.74 -0.96 0.59
N ASN A 119 -9.87 -1.17 -0.09
CA ASN A 119 -11.04 -0.29 -0.04
C ASN A 119 -10.67 1.17 -0.35
N ALA A 120 -10.32 1.45 -1.61
CA ALA A 120 -9.85 2.76 -2.04
C ALA A 120 -10.45 3.16 -3.39
N ARG A 121 -10.73 4.45 -3.56
CA ARG A 121 -11.36 5.00 -4.76
C ARG A 121 -10.35 5.18 -5.89
N ASP A 122 -9.18 5.73 -5.59
CA ASP A 122 -8.16 6.04 -6.60
C ASP A 122 -6.75 5.92 -6.01
N VAL A 123 -6.02 4.89 -6.41
CA VAL A 123 -4.64 4.65 -5.99
C VAL A 123 -3.71 4.79 -7.18
N VAL A 124 -2.81 5.76 -7.10
CA VAL A 124 -1.90 6.11 -8.19
C VAL A 124 -0.46 5.90 -7.74
N VAL A 125 0.25 5.02 -8.45
CA VAL A 125 1.64 4.66 -8.15
C VAL A 125 2.48 4.99 -9.39
N GLN A 126 3.39 5.95 -9.28
CA GLN A 126 4.11 6.50 -10.43
C GLN A 126 5.62 6.57 -10.19
N ASN A 127 6.42 6.01 -11.09
CA ASN A 127 7.89 6.02 -10.99
C ASN A 127 8.35 5.47 -9.61
N VAL A 128 7.82 4.32 -9.22
CA VAL A 128 8.12 3.68 -7.93
C VAL A 128 8.93 2.42 -8.14
N ARG A 129 9.99 2.27 -7.34
CA ARG A 129 10.84 1.08 -7.31
C ARG A 129 10.73 0.40 -5.95
N LEU A 130 10.28 -0.85 -5.96
CA LEU A 130 10.19 -1.70 -4.78
C LEU A 130 11.21 -2.83 -4.92
N TYR A 131 12.02 -3.03 -3.90
CA TYR A 131 13.07 -4.04 -3.88
C TYR A 131 12.98 -4.88 -2.62
N THR A 132 13.40 -6.14 -2.70
CA THR A 132 13.59 -6.97 -1.51
C THR A 132 15.03 -7.46 -1.47
N ALA A 133 15.69 -7.28 -0.32
CA ALA A 133 17.08 -7.70 -0.10
C ALA A 133 17.19 -9.23 0.07
N GLY A 134 16.19 -9.84 0.71
CA GLY A 134 16.04 -11.29 0.84
C GLY A 134 14.87 -11.82 0.03
N LYS A 135 14.79 -13.15 -0.11
CA LYS A 135 13.63 -13.81 -0.73
C LYS A 135 12.37 -13.53 0.10
N ASP A 136 11.28 -13.15 -0.56
CA ASP A 136 9.96 -13.01 0.05
C ASP A 136 8.95 -13.72 -0.84
N LEU A 137 8.19 -14.66 -0.28
CA LEU A 137 7.19 -15.45 -1.02
C LEU A 137 5.83 -14.76 -1.09
N ARG A 138 5.66 -13.59 -0.46
CA ARG A 138 4.44 -12.80 -0.59
C ARG A 138 4.44 -12.04 -1.92
N PRO A 139 3.26 -11.68 -2.46
CA PRO A 139 3.17 -10.75 -3.59
C PRO A 139 3.86 -9.42 -3.27
N ALA A 140 4.30 -8.73 -4.32
CA ALA A 140 4.83 -7.37 -4.25
C ALA A 140 3.70 -6.35 -4.13
N VAL A 141 2.62 -6.55 -4.87
CA VAL A 141 1.46 -5.64 -4.90
C VAL A 141 0.18 -6.42 -4.66
N VAL A 142 -0.65 -5.94 -3.75
CA VAL A 142 -2.00 -6.46 -3.52
C VAL A 142 -2.98 -5.30 -3.51
N ALA A 143 -4.04 -5.39 -4.30
CA ALA A 143 -5.15 -4.44 -4.31
C ALA A 143 -6.49 -5.17 -4.15
N GLU A 144 -7.26 -4.78 -3.15
CA GLU A 144 -8.52 -5.40 -2.75
C GLU A 144 -9.62 -4.35 -2.64
N ASN A 145 -10.73 -4.50 -3.38
CA ASN A 145 -11.82 -3.51 -3.44
C ASN A 145 -11.32 -2.10 -3.82
N VAL A 146 -10.70 -1.98 -4.98
CA VAL A 146 -10.15 -0.70 -5.47
C VAL A 146 -10.87 -0.27 -6.74
N GLU A 147 -11.42 0.94 -6.74
CA GLU A 147 -12.16 1.44 -7.90
C GLU A 147 -11.23 1.75 -9.08
N ASN A 148 -10.14 2.46 -8.86
CA ASN A 148 -9.17 2.81 -9.88
C ASN A 148 -7.75 2.59 -9.35
N LEU A 149 -6.98 1.76 -10.05
CA LEU A 149 -5.57 1.52 -9.77
C LEU A 149 -4.73 1.93 -10.98
N THR A 150 -3.84 2.90 -10.78
CA THR A 150 -2.85 3.31 -11.79
C THR A 150 -1.46 2.88 -11.36
N LEU A 151 -0.80 2.07 -12.19
CA LEU A 151 0.59 1.64 -12.03
C LEU A 151 1.40 2.13 -13.23
N ASP A 152 2.15 3.21 -13.05
CA ASP A 152 2.93 3.85 -14.12
C ASP A 152 4.42 3.80 -13.79
N ALA A 153 5.22 3.17 -14.63
CA ALA A 153 6.65 2.98 -14.41
C ALA A 153 6.99 2.37 -13.03
N VAL A 154 6.20 1.39 -12.56
CA VAL A 154 6.45 0.68 -11.30
C VAL A 154 7.38 -0.50 -11.55
N ARG A 155 8.37 -0.71 -10.66
CA ARG A 155 9.36 -1.80 -10.75
C ARG A 155 9.38 -2.60 -9.45
N PHE A 156 9.34 -3.92 -9.58
CA PHE A 156 9.55 -4.89 -8.50
C PHE A 156 10.09 -6.20 -9.11
N PRO A 157 10.72 -7.09 -8.32
CA PRO A 157 11.19 -8.38 -8.79
C PRO A 157 10.10 -9.17 -9.52
N ALA A 158 10.46 -9.70 -10.68
CA ALA A 158 9.54 -10.39 -11.58
C ALA A 158 9.38 -11.86 -11.17
N ASP A 159 8.42 -12.14 -10.30
CA ASP A 159 8.07 -13.50 -9.88
C ASP A 159 6.63 -13.87 -10.34
N GLN A 160 6.34 -15.18 -10.43
CA GLN A 160 4.96 -15.65 -10.57
C GLN A 160 4.18 -15.19 -9.33
N ASP A 161 3.03 -14.57 -9.54
CA ASP A 161 2.16 -14.00 -8.49
C ASP A 161 2.66 -12.73 -7.78
N ALA A 162 3.55 -11.96 -8.42
CA ALA A 162 4.01 -10.66 -7.87
C ALA A 162 2.88 -9.62 -7.67
N VAL A 163 1.75 -9.76 -8.37
CA VAL A 163 0.59 -8.86 -8.29
C VAL A 163 -0.69 -9.67 -8.08
N ARG A 164 -1.46 -9.32 -7.06
CA ARG A 164 -2.78 -9.90 -6.78
C ARG A 164 -3.85 -8.82 -6.74
N LEU A 165 -4.90 -8.98 -7.53
CA LEU A 165 -6.00 -8.04 -7.64
C LEU A 165 -7.31 -8.75 -7.29
N GLU A 166 -8.11 -8.15 -6.42
CA GLU A 166 -9.44 -8.63 -6.04
C GLU A 166 -10.42 -7.45 -6.05
N ASN A 167 -11.51 -7.57 -6.79
CA ASN A 167 -12.53 -6.51 -6.92
C ASN A 167 -11.92 -5.16 -7.32
N VAL A 168 -11.01 -5.16 -8.30
CA VAL A 168 -10.44 -3.95 -8.88
C VAL A 168 -11.22 -3.58 -10.14
N ARG A 169 -11.92 -2.44 -10.13
CA ARG A 169 -12.83 -2.07 -11.22
C ARG A 169 -12.08 -1.63 -12.48
N THR A 170 -11.09 -0.75 -12.32
CA THR A 170 -10.26 -0.25 -13.43
C THR A 170 -8.78 -0.37 -13.06
N ILE A 171 -7.98 -0.87 -14.01
CA ILE A 171 -6.53 -0.87 -13.91
C ILE A 171 -5.89 -0.25 -15.14
N ASP A 172 -5.05 0.76 -14.93
CA ASP A 172 -4.16 1.34 -15.94
C ASP A 172 -2.72 1.02 -15.55
N ALA A 173 -2.08 0.13 -16.33
CA ALA A 173 -0.72 -0.30 -16.07
C ALA A 173 0.16 0.04 -17.29
N ARG A 174 1.08 0.98 -17.11
CA ARG A 174 1.99 1.48 -18.15
C ARG A 174 3.42 1.29 -17.70
N ASP A 175 4.24 0.83 -18.63
CA ASP A 175 5.66 0.53 -18.41
C ASP A 175 5.91 -0.25 -17.11
N THR A 176 4.96 -1.07 -16.64
CA THR A 176 5.03 -1.81 -15.38
C THR A 176 5.08 -3.28 -15.70
N ALA A 177 6.12 -3.98 -15.24
CA ALA A 177 6.28 -5.41 -15.52
C ALA A 177 5.16 -6.23 -14.84
N ASN A 178 4.75 -7.32 -15.49
CA ASN A 178 3.92 -8.39 -14.91
C ASN A 178 2.50 -8.01 -14.44
N VAL A 179 1.90 -6.93 -14.92
CA VAL A 179 0.48 -6.64 -14.69
C VAL A 179 -0.33 -7.06 -15.92
N SER A 180 -1.05 -8.18 -15.84
CA SER A 180 -1.97 -8.60 -16.90
C SER A 180 -3.38 -8.00 -16.64
N PRO A 181 -3.98 -7.28 -17.61
CA PRO A 181 -5.35 -6.71 -17.47
C PRO A 181 -6.46 -7.75 -17.24
N ARG A 182 -6.17 -9.05 -17.37
CA ARG A 182 -7.14 -10.15 -17.34
C ARG A 182 -7.70 -10.52 -15.96
N GLN A 183 -7.18 -9.94 -14.87
CA GLN A 183 -7.69 -10.23 -13.51
C GLN A 183 -8.88 -9.34 -13.09
N ALA A 184 -9.26 -8.34 -13.89
CA ALA A 184 -10.31 -7.35 -13.55
C ALA A 184 -11.77 -7.77 -13.85
N LYS A 185 -12.03 -9.05 -14.20
CA LYS A 185 -13.40 -9.53 -14.45
C LYS A 185 -13.63 -10.94 -13.91
N LYS A 186 -14.21 -11.02 -12.72
CA LYS A 186 -15.25 -12.02 -12.43
C LYS A 186 -16.40 -11.28 -11.75
N GLN A 187 -17.56 -11.39 -12.40
CA GLN A 187 -18.87 -10.93 -11.94
C GLN A 187 -19.28 -11.64 -10.66
#